data_AF-A0A7L4ZAR1-F1
#
_entry.id   AF-A0A7L4ZAR1-F1
#
_cell.length_a   1.000
_cell.length_b   1.000
_cell.length_c   1.000
_cell.angle_alpha   90.00
_cell.angle_beta   90.00
_cell.angle_gamma   90.00
#
_symmetry.space_group_name_H-M   'P 1'
#
loop_
_entity.id
_entity.type
_entity.pdbx_description
1 polymer ?
#
loop_
_entity_poly.entity_id
_entity_poly.type
_entity_poly.pdbx_seq_one_letter_code
_entity_poly.pdbx_strand_id
1 'polypeptide(L)'
;MLRAAGAVFAERGYEAATVRDIAARAGVNQALIFRYFGSKKALLTEVMAQDGKEQVSTTPPELLFETALRGVLAEGGGADADRLAVYLRSIGSADAAPETVRALGEEYAGALAALSEAEDGTLRAQLAMAWLLGIGLMRVVVRQEPLATAEPDAICAHVLTALDRLLPVLPDGEAGARPEAGADVGPGAGADTGPGERAGAGPGEERPGVRP
;
A
#
# COMPACT_ATOMS: atom_id res chain seq x y z
N MET A 1 -21.38 1.77 -10.04
CA MET A 1 -21.25 3.24 -10.12
C MET A 1 -19.81 3.64 -10.40
N LEU A 2 -18.83 3.30 -9.56
CA LEU A 2 -17.42 3.69 -9.73
C LEU A 2 -16.81 3.27 -11.09
N ARG A 3 -16.96 2.01 -11.52
CA ARG A 3 -16.52 1.59 -12.87
C ARG A 3 -17.11 2.42 -14.01
N ALA A 4 -18.41 2.75 -13.93
CA ALA A 4 -19.06 3.60 -14.94
C ALA A 4 -18.54 5.04 -14.89
N ALA A 5 -18.32 5.59 -13.68
CA ALA A 5 -17.74 6.91 -13.50
C ALA A 5 -16.31 6.96 -14.05
N GLY A 6 -15.45 5.99 -13.71
CA GLY A 6 -14.09 5.87 -14.24
C GLY A 6 -14.06 5.80 -15.76
N ALA A 7 -14.93 4.99 -16.38
CA ALA A 7 -15.03 4.93 -17.84
C ALA A 7 -15.43 6.27 -18.47
N VAL A 8 -16.39 6.99 -17.87
CA VAL A 8 -16.81 8.32 -18.38
C VAL A 8 -15.70 9.35 -18.20
N PHE A 9 -15.01 9.35 -17.06
CA PHE A 9 -13.88 10.26 -16.81
C PHE A 9 -12.71 9.99 -17.75
N ALA A 10 -12.39 8.71 -18.02
CA ALA A 10 -11.34 8.33 -18.96
C ALA A 10 -11.68 8.70 -20.41
N GLU A 11 -12.94 8.54 -20.83
CA GLU A 11 -13.35 8.84 -22.21
C GLU A 11 -13.49 10.34 -22.50
N ARG A 12 -13.92 11.13 -21.51
CA ARG A 12 -14.29 12.55 -21.72
C ARG A 12 -13.35 13.54 -21.03
N GLY A 13 -12.47 13.05 -20.17
CA GLY A 13 -11.76 13.90 -19.21
C GLY A 13 -12.67 14.35 -18.06
N TYR A 14 -12.06 14.84 -16.99
CA TYR A 14 -12.80 15.29 -15.82
C TYR A 14 -13.74 16.45 -16.16
N GLU A 15 -13.28 17.51 -16.83
CA GLU A 15 -14.08 18.71 -17.06
C GLU A 15 -15.35 18.45 -17.88
N ALA A 16 -15.24 17.73 -19.00
CA ALA A 16 -16.38 17.48 -19.88
C ALA A 16 -17.34 16.37 -19.40
N ALA A 17 -16.89 15.48 -18.50
CA ALA A 17 -17.77 14.47 -17.91
C ALA A 17 -18.86 15.10 -17.04
N THR A 18 -20.13 14.69 -17.19
CA THR A 18 -21.21 15.14 -16.29
C THR A 18 -21.73 14.01 -15.39
N VAL A 19 -22.26 14.37 -14.22
CA VAL A 19 -22.94 13.39 -13.33
C VAL A 19 -24.13 12.74 -14.05
N ARG A 20 -24.75 13.45 -15.00
CA ARG A 20 -25.80 12.92 -15.88
C ARG A 20 -25.28 11.79 -16.78
N ASP A 21 -24.13 11.98 -17.42
CA ASP A 21 -23.51 10.93 -18.26
C ASP A 21 -23.20 9.68 -17.44
N ILE A 22 -22.64 9.88 -16.24
CA ILE A 22 -22.31 8.80 -15.32
C ILE A 22 -23.57 8.05 -14.86
N ALA A 23 -24.62 8.79 -14.49
CA ALA A 23 -25.91 8.22 -14.08
C ALA A 23 -26.53 7.38 -15.20
N ALA A 24 -26.56 7.92 -16.42
CA ALA A 24 -27.05 7.22 -17.60
C ALA A 24 -26.27 5.93 -17.86
N ARG A 25 -24.93 5.99 -17.80
CA ARG A 25 -24.08 4.81 -18.01
C ARG A 25 -24.19 3.77 -16.90
N ALA A 26 -24.36 4.21 -15.65
CA ALA A 26 -24.50 3.34 -14.50
C ALA A 26 -25.92 2.78 -14.33
N GLY A 27 -26.90 3.24 -15.12
CA GLY A 27 -28.30 2.82 -14.99
C GLY A 27 -28.97 3.30 -13.70
N VAL A 28 -28.53 4.44 -13.15
CA VAL A 28 -29.04 5.01 -11.88
C VAL A 28 -29.52 6.45 -12.06
N ASN A 29 -30.25 6.98 -11.08
CA ASN A 29 -30.58 8.41 -11.03
C ASN A 29 -29.38 9.23 -10.51
N GLN A 30 -29.17 10.43 -11.04
CA GLN A 30 -28.18 11.41 -10.55
C GLN A 30 -28.30 11.68 -9.04
N ALA A 31 -29.51 11.75 -8.50
CA ALA A 31 -29.72 11.95 -7.07
C ALA A 31 -29.06 10.86 -6.20
N LEU A 32 -28.97 9.62 -6.72
CA LEU A 32 -28.30 8.53 -6.03
C LEU A 32 -26.80 8.79 -5.96
N ILE A 33 -26.18 9.25 -7.06
CA ILE A 33 -24.74 9.57 -7.09
C ILE A 33 -24.41 10.66 -6.06
N PHE A 34 -25.18 11.75 -6.04
CA PHE A 34 -24.97 12.81 -5.04
C PHE A 34 -25.19 12.32 -3.61
N ARG A 35 -26.14 11.39 -3.37
CA ARG A 35 -26.34 10.80 -2.04
C ARG A 35 -25.15 9.98 -1.57
N TYR A 36 -24.50 9.22 -2.46
CA TYR A 36 -23.36 8.36 -2.09
C TYR A 36 -22.04 9.10 -2.03
N PHE A 37 -21.82 10.05 -2.94
CA PHE A 37 -20.50 10.66 -3.13
C PHE A 37 -20.46 12.15 -2.79
N GLY A 38 -21.61 12.81 -2.65
CA GLY A 38 -21.69 14.25 -2.34
C GLY A 38 -21.34 15.17 -3.50
N SER A 39 -20.25 14.93 -4.22
CA SER A 39 -19.79 15.75 -5.34
C SER A 39 -19.15 14.93 -6.46
N LYS A 40 -19.03 15.52 -7.66
CA LYS A 40 -18.29 14.92 -8.80
C LYS A 40 -16.81 14.72 -8.48
N LYS A 41 -16.24 15.62 -7.66
CA LYS A 41 -14.83 15.57 -7.23
C LYS A 41 -14.60 14.44 -6.24
N ALA A 42 -15.47 14.30 -5.22
CA ALA A 42 -15.42 13.18 -4.29
C ALA A 42 -15.68 11.83 -5.00
N LEU A 43 -16.57 11.79 -5.99
CA LEU A 43 -16.74 10.62 -6.86
C LEU A 43 -15.44 10.28 -7.62
N LEU A 44 -14.72 11.28 -8.16
CA LEU A 44 -13.42 11.03 -8.78
C LEU A 44 -12.41 10.50 -7.77
N THR A 45 -12.37 11.03 -6.54
CA THR A 45 -11.51 10.55 -5.46
C THR A 45 -11.75 9.06 -5.18
N GLU A 46 -13.01 8.63 -5.11
CA GLU A 46 -13.35 7.20 -4.97
C GLU A 46 -12.94 6.35 -6.16
N VAL A 47 -13.09 6.86 -7.38
CA VAL A 47 -12.64 6.15 -8.59
C VAL A 47 -11.12 5.96 -8.55
N MET A 48 -10.35 7.02 -8.29
CA MET A 48 -8.89 6.95 -8.22
C MET A 48 -8.42 6.02 -7.10
N ALA A 49 -9.11 6.01 -5.96
CA ALA A 49 -8.81 5.07 -4.89
C ALA A 49 -9.12 3.63 -5.29
N GLN A 50 -10.22 3.38 -5.99
CA GLN A 50 -10.52 2.04 -6.50
C GLN A 50 -9.45 1.57 -7.51
N ASP A 51 -9.06 2.43 -8.44
CA ASP A 51 -8.01 2.14 -9.44
C ASP A 51 -6.68 1.84 -8.72
N GLY A 52 -6.35 2.60 -7.68
CA GLY A 52 -5.16 2.38 -6.86
C GLY A 52 -5.20 1.05 -6.10
N LYS A 53 -6.34 0.64 -5.54
CA LYS A 53 -6.50 -0.67 -4.87
C LYS A 53 -6.38 -1.83 -5.85
N GLU A 54 -6.98 -1.69 -7.02
CA GLU A 54 -6.84 -2.68 -8.09
C GLU A 54 -5.37 -2.86 -8.47
N GLN A 55 -4.62 -1.75 -8.60
CA GLN A 55 -3.19 -1.78 -8.84
C GLN A 55 -2.41 -2.50 -7.72
N VAL A 56 -2.71 -2.22 -6.44
CA VAL A 56 -2.08 -2.95 -5.30
C VAL A 56 -2.35 -4.45 -5.38
N SER A 57 -3.56 -4.85 -5.76
CA SER A 57 -3.94 -6.27 -5.83
C SER A 57 -3.38 -7.03 -7.04
N THR A 58 -3.04 -6.32 -8.11
CA THR A 58 -2.65 -6.93 -9.40
C THR A 58 -1.16 -6.80 -9.70
N THR A 59 -0.46 -5.89 -9.03
CA THR A 59 0.98 -5.66 -9.22
C THR A 59 1.77 -6.38 -8.12
N PRO A 60 2.81 -7.14 -8.46
CA PRO A 60 3.75 -7.67 -7.47
C PRO A 60 4.27 -6.54 -6.57
N PRO A 61 4.36 -6.72 -5.24
CA PRO A 61 4.73 -5.63 -4.34
C PRO A 61 6.08 -4.97 -4.71
N GLU A 62 7.03 -5.76 -5.20
CA GLU A 62 8.38 -5.31 -5.60
C GLU A 62 8.34 -4.31 -6.76
N LEU A 63 7.32 -4.42 -7.63
CA LEU A 63 7.12 -3.56 -8.79
C LEU A 63 6.06 -2.48 -8.55
N LEU A 64 5.36 -2.53 -7.41
CA LEU A 64 4.20 -1.69 -7.13
C LEU A 64 4.57 -0.21 -7.14
N PHE A 65 5.66 0.16 -6.47
CA PHE A 65 6.09 1.55 -6.41
C PHE A 65 6.54 2.07 -7.78
N GLU A 66 7.34 1.31 -8.52
CA GLU A 66 7.79 1.72 -9.86
C GLU A 66 6.59 1.89 -10.80
N THR A 67 5.66 0.95 -10.78
CA THR A 67 4.44 0.99 -11.61
C THR A 67 3.60 2.22 -11.28
N ALA A 68 3.40 2.51 -9.99
CA ALA A 68 2.69 3.70 -9.55
C ALA A 68 3.41 4.99 -9.97
N LEU A 69 4.74 5.05 -9.80
CA LEU A 69 5.53 6.20 -10.17
C LEU A 69 5.47 6.44 -11.67
N ARG A 70 5.63 5.40 -12.50
CA ARG A 70 5.48 5.49 -13.95
C ARG A 70 4.09 5.94 -14.35
N GLY A 71 3.03 5.46 -13.68
CA GLY A 71 1.67 5.94 -13.88
C GLY A 71 1.50 7.43 -13.59
N VAL A 72 2.13 7.94 -12.52
CA VAL A 72 2.15 9.38 -12.18
C VAL A 72 2.94 10.21 -13.19
N LEU A 73 4.04 9.66 -13.71
CA LEU A 73 4.94 10.35 -14.62
C LEU A 73 4.51 10.27 -16.09
N ALA A 74 3.63 9.31 -16.42
CA ALA A 74 3.16 9.05 -17.78
C ALA A 74 2.73 10.36 -18.44
N GLU A 75 3.44 10.73 -19.50
CA GLU A 75 3.13 11.92 -20.26
C GLU A 75 1.82 11.72 -21.01
N GLY A 76 0.89 12.63 -20.77
CA GLY A 76 -0.30 12.69 -21.60
C GLY A 76 -1.14 13.86 -21.15
N GLY A 77 -1.16 14.93 -21.93
CA GLY A 77 -2.22 15.96 -21.87
C GLY A 77 -3.57 15.38 -22.31
N GLY A 78 -3.96 14.27 -21.70
CA GLY A 78 -5.19 13.52 -21.91
C GLY A 78 -5.89 13.26 -20.58
N ALA A 79 -7.00 12.50 -20.64
CA ALA A 79 -7.93 12.38 -19.52
C ALA A 79 -7.31 11.92 -18.20
N ASP A 80 -6.27 11.07 -18.21
CA ASP A 80 -5.68 10.52 -16.99
C ASP A 80 -4.78 11.50 -16.22
N ALA A 81 -3.96 12.31 -16.91
CA ALA A 81 -3.19 13.35 -16.21
C ALA A 81 -4.11 14.44 -15.63
N ASP A 82 -5.20 14.78 -16.33
CA ASP A 82 -6.21 15.70 -15.81
C ASP A 82 -6.90 15.13 -14.56
N ARG A 83 -7.24 13.82 -14.56
CA ARG A 83 -7.82 13.14 -13.41
C ARG A 83 -6.86 13.15 -12.21
N LEU A 84 -5.59 12.84 -12.43
CA LEU A 84 -4.57 12.89 -11.38
C LEU A 84 -4.41 14.31 -10.83
N ALA A 85 -4.38 15.33 -11.70
CA ALA A 85 -4.29 16.72 -11.28
C ALA A 85 -5.47 17.15 -10.40
N VAL A 86 -6.69 16.75 -10.77
CA VAL A 86 -7.90 17.02 -9.98
C VAL A 86 -7.87 16.27 -8.65
N TYR A 87 -7.44 15.01 -8.64
CA TYR A 87 -7.27 14.23 -7.43
C TYR A 87 -6.26 14.87 -6.47
N LEU A 88 -5.08 15.25 -6.96
CA LEU A 88 -4.04 15.92 -6.15
C LEU A 88 -4.52 17.26 -5.58
N ARG A 89 -5.25 18.06 -6.38
CA ARG A 89 -5.91 19.29 -5.89
C ARG A 89 -7.02 19.01 -4.88
N SER A 90 -7.65 17.83 -4.93
CA SER A 90 -8.72 17.44 -4.02
C SER A 90 -8.21 17.12 -2.62
N ILE A 91 -7.06 16.44 -2.51
CA ILE A 91 -6.47 16.02 -1.22
C ILE A 91 -6.25 17.21 -0.28
N GLY A 92 -5.85 18.37 -0.80
CA GLY A 92 -5.63 19.59 -0.02
C GLY A 92 -6.88 20.44 0.24
N SER A 93 -8.08 19.96 -0.09
CA SER A 93 -9.32 20.74 -0.03
C SER A 93 -10.39 20.05 0.81
N ALA A 94 -11.39 20.81 1.27
CA ALA A 94 -12.53 20.30 2.04
C ALA A 94 -13.40 19.26 1.29
N ASP A 95 -13.25 19.14 -0.04
CA ASP A 95 -13.97 18.13 -0.85
C ASP A 95 -13.27 16.77 -0.89
N ALA A 96 -12.08 16.64 -0.28
CA ALA A 96 -11.43 15.33 -0.16
C ALA A 96 -12.37 14.38 0.57
N ALA A 97 -12.37 13.10 0.19
CA ALA A 97 -12.80 12.02 1.08
C ALA A 97 -11.54 11.58 1.86
N PRO A 98 -11.20 12.23 3.00
CA PRO A 98 -9.93 11.98 3.68
C PRO A 98 -9.82 10.53 4.15
N GLU A 99 -10.93 9.90 4.51
CA GLU A 99 -10.98 8.48 4.87
C GLU A 99 -10.55 7.58 3.70
N THR A 100 -10.97 7.92 2.48
CA THR A 100 -10.67 7.18 1.25
C THR A 100 -9.19 7.31 0.87
N VAL A 101 -8.66 8.53 0.94
CA VAL A 101 -7.23 8.79 0.71
C VAL A 101 -6.38 8.07 1.75
N ARG A 102 -6.78 8.11 3.03
CA ARG A 102 -6.07 7.42 4.11
C ARG A 102 -6.10 5.91 3.92
N ALA A 103 -7.26 5.33 3.63
CA ALA A 103 -7.40 3.88 3.42
C ALA A 103 -6.54 3.40 2.24
N LEU A 104 -6.50 4.16 1.15
CA LEU A 104 -5.61 3.85 0.02
C LEU A 104 -4.14 3.90 0.42
N GLY A 105 -3.74 4.94 1.16
CA GLY A 105 -2.37 5.09 1.65
C GLY A 105 -1.97 3.96 2.59
N GLU A 106 -2.86 3.51 3.48
CA GLU A 106 -2.64 2.37 4.36
C GLU A 106 -2.46 1.05 3.59
N GLU A 107 -3.25 0.83 2.54
CA GLU A 107 -3.17 -0.38 1.71
C GLU A 107 -1.86 -0.45 0.90
N TYR A 108 -1.47 0.66 0.27
CA TYR A 108 -0.16 0.76 -0.39
C TYR A 108 1.00 0.63 0.60
N ALA A 109 0.91 1.29 1.76
CA ALA A 109 1.96 1.23 2.75
C ALA A 109 2.13 -0.19 3.30
N GLY A 110 1.02 -0.92 3.52
CA GLY A 110 1.05 -2.32 3.93
C GLY A 110 1.72 -3.22 2.89
N ALA A 111 1.40 -3.04 1.60
CA ALA A 111 2.01 -3.81 0.52
C ALA A 111 3.53 -3.57 0.41
N LEU A 112 3.97 -2.31 0.49
CA LEU A 112 5.39 -1.97 0.42
C LEU A 112 6.17 -2.34 1.68
N ALA A 113 5.57 -2.17 2.86
CA ALA A 113 6.22 -2.53 4.12
C ALA A 113 6.47 -4.04 4.23
N ALA A 114 5.66 -4.88 3.57
CA ALA A 114 5.85 -6.33 3.54
C ALA A 114 7.15 -6.77 2.84
N LEU A 115 7.80 -5.88 2.08
CA LEU A 115 9.04 -6.16 1.34
C LEU A 115 10.32 -5.95 2.17
N SER A 116 10.21 -5.36 3.36
CA SER A 116 11.35 -4.86 4.11
C SER A 116 11.20 -5.20 5.60
N GLU A 117 12.27 -5.71 6.21
CA GLU A 117 12.35 -5.96 7.67
C GLU A 117 12.71 -4.72 8.49
N ALA A 118 12.71 -3.52 7.89
CA ALA A 118 12.94 -2.30 8.63
C ALA A 118 11.95 -2.14 9.79
N GLU A 119 12.48 -1.84 10.99
CA GLU A 119 11.72 -1.67 12.23
C GLU A 119 10.58 -0.64 12.09
N ASP A 120 10.74 0.34 11.18
CA ASP A 120 9.76 1.37 10.81
C ASP A 120 9.19 1.20 9.38
N GLY A 121 9.03 -0.03 8.89
CA GLY A 121 8.62 -0.33 7.50
C GLY A 121 7.37 0.43 7.04
N THR A 122 6.33 0.51 7.88
CA THR A 122 5.09 1.25 7.57
C THR A 122 5.32 2.75 7.39
N LEU A 123 6.08 3.39 8.30
CA LEU A 123 6.38 4.81 8.20
C LEU A 123 7.22 5.11 6.95
N ARG A 124 8.20 4.26 6.66
CA ARG A 124 9.04 4.35 5.45
C ARG A 124 8.22 4.19 4.18
N ALA A 125 7.27 3.25 4.16
CA ALA A 125 6.34 3.08 3.05
C ALA A 125 5.40 4.29 2.89
N GLN A 126 4.95 4.90 3.99
CA GLN A 126 4.18 6.16 3.94
C GLN A 126 5.03 7.33 3.43
N LEU A 127 6.32 7.39 3.76
CA LEU A 127 7.25 8.38 3.18
C LEU A 127 7.42 8.18 1.67
N ALA A 128 7.57 6.93 1.22
CA ALA A 128 7.59 6.60 -0.20
C ALA A 128 6.30 7.08 -0.89
N MET A 129 5.13 6.82 -0.29
CA MET A 129 3.85 7.32 -0.79
C MET A 129 3.79 8.85 -0.85
N ALA A 130 4.31 9.53 0.18
CA ALA A 130 4.40 10.99 0.19
C ALA A 130 5.30 11.52 -0.93
N TRP A 131 6.40 10.83 -1.25
CA TRP A 131 7.25 11.18 -2.40
C TRP A 131 6.48 11.02 -3.71
N LEU A 132 5.76 9.92 -3.89
CA LEU A 132 4.98 9.67 -5.10
C LEU A 132 3.94 10.77 -5.35
N LEU A 133 3.15 11.10 -4.33
CA LEU A 133 2.16 12.18 -4.41
C LEU A 133 2.81 13.55 -4.59
N GLY A 134 3.92 13.81 -3.90
CA GLY A 134 4.68 15.07 -4.02
C GLY A 134 5.27 15.27 -5.40
N ILE A 135 5.85 14.23 -6.00
CA ILE A 135 6.36 14.25 -7.37
C ILE A 135 5.22 14.51 -8.35
N GLY A 136 4.09 13.81 -8.22
CA GLY A 136 2.90 14.05 -9.03
C GLY A 136 2.39 15.48 -8.92
N LEU A 137 2.32 16.03 -7.70
CA LEU A 137 1.92 17.42 -7.46
C LEU A 137 2.87 18.40 -8.14
N MET A 138 4.18 18.23 -7.97
CA MET A 138 5.19 19.12 -8.54
C MET A 138 5.24 19.04 -10.07
N ARG A 139 5.07 17.85 -10.65
CA ARG A 139 5.10 17.62 -12.11
C ARG A 139 3.81 18.07 -12.80
N VAL A 140 2.65 17.68 -12.27
CA VAL A 140 1.36 17.83 -12.96
C VAL A 140 0.66 19.13 -12.58
N VAL A 141 0.65 19.49 -11.30
CA VAL A 141 -0.11 20.64 -10.80
C VAL A 141 0.73 21.91 -10.81
N VAL A 142 1.91 21.87 -10.19
CA VAL A 142 2.82 23.02 -10.12
C VAL A 142 3.55 23.23 -11.45
N ARG A 143 3.79 22.14 -12.20
CA ARG A 143 4.60 22.13 -13.44
C ARG A 143 5.99 22.72 -13.24
N GLN A 144 6.65 22.31 -12.17
CA GLN A 144 7.99 22.77 -11.78
C GLN A 144 9.06 22.28 -12.77
N GLU A 145 9.89 23.18 -13.32
CA GLU A 145 11.04 22.78 -14.16
C GLU A 145 12.30 22.45 -13.32
N PRO A 146 13.14 21.48 -13.74
CA PRO A 146 13.00 20.65 -14.95
C PRO A 146 12.08 19.43 -14.76
N LEU A 147 11.51 19.22 -13.58
CA LEU A 147 10.71 18.03 -13.25
C LEU A 147 9.48 17.83 -14.15
N ALA A 148 8.87 18.92 -14.63
CA ALA A 148 7.69 18.90 -15.49
C ALA A 148 7.95 18.27 -16.87
N THR A 149 9.19 18.38 -17.38
CA THR A 149 9.58 17.96 -18.73
C THR A 149 10.67 16.90 -18.73
N ALA A 150 11.24 16.58 -17.57
CA ALA A 150 12.22 15.51 -17.45
C ALA A 150 11.63 14.16 -17.88
N GLU A 151 12.45 13.36 -18.56
CA GLU A 151 12.08 12.02 -19.00
C GLU A 151 11.69 11.13 -17.80
N PRO A 152 10.57 10.38 -17.90
CA PRO A 152 10.12 9.52 -16.81
C PRO A 152 11.19 8.56 -16.31
N ASP A 153 11.98 7.96 -17.20
CA ASP A 153 13.05 7.03 -16.84
C ASP A 153 14.14 7.66 -15.98
N ALA A 154 14.51 8.93 -16.25
CA ALA A 154 15.50 9.64 -15.47
C ALA A 154 15.00 9.90 -14.04
N ILE A 155 13.71 10.26 -13.90
CA ILE A 155 13.09 10.44 -12.58
C ILE A 155 13.00 9.10 -11.85
N CYS A 156 12.52 8.04 -12.51
CA CYS A 156 12.44 6.69 -11.94
C CYS A 156 13.80 6.23 -11.41
N ALA A 157 14.89 6.39 -12.18
CA ALA A 157 16.22 5.99 -11.75
C ALA A 157 16.64 6.66 -10.43
N HIS A 158 16.41 7.97 -10.29
CA HIS A 158 16.73 8.70 -9.06
C HIS A 158 15.85 8.26 -7.87
N VAL A 159 14.54 8.15 -8.08
CA VAL A 159 13.59 7.84 -7.01
C VAL A 159 13.74 6.40 -6.54
N LEU A 160 13.91 5.43 -7.44
CA LEU A 160 14.10 4.02 -7.08
C LEU A 160 15.42 3.79 -6.34
N THR A 161 16.49 4.50 -6.71
CA THR A 161 17.75 4.46 -5.95
C THR A 161 17.56 4.98 -4.52
N ALA A 162 16.77 6.05 -4.34
CA ALA A 162 16.45 6.56 -3.01
C ALA A 162 15.52 5.61 -2.23
N LEU A 163 14.57 4.97 -2.93
CA LEU A 163 13.64 4.02 -2.35
C LEU A 163 14.37 2.79 -1.80
N ASP A 164 15.34 2.24 -2.53
CA ASP A 164 16.15 1.10 -2.08
C ASP A 164 16.87 1.38 -0.74
N ARG A 165 17.30 2.64 -0.54
CA ARG A 165 17.88 3.07 0.75
C ARG A 165 16.83 3.25 1.85
N LEU A 166 15.63 3.69 1.47
CA LEU A 166 14.53 3.94 2.41
C LEU A 166 13.87 2.63 2.87
N LEU A 167 13.65 1.70 1.94
CA LEU A 167 13.05 0.38 2.10
C LEU A 167 13.99 -0.65 1.47
N PRO A 168 15.05 -1.06 2.18
CA PRO A 168 15.92 -2.12 1.68
C PRO A 168 15.10 -3.39 1.53
N VAL A 169 14.94 -3.83 0.29
CA VAL A 169 14.16 -5.02 -0.05
C VAL A 169 14.89 -6.24 0.48
N LEU A 170 14.14 -7.19 1.04
CA LEU A 170 14.68 -8.50 1.40
C LEU A 170 15.37 -9.13 0.17
N PRO A 171 16.62 -9.60 0.27
CA PRO A 171 17.20 -10.37 -0.82
C PRO A 171 16.33 -11.60 -1.08
N ASP A 172 16.04 -11.89 -2.36
CA ASP A 172 15.34 -13.09 -2.83
C ASP A 172 16.09 -14.34 -2.37
N GLY A 173 15.86 -14.81 -1.13
CA GLY A 173 16.66 -15.90 -0.57
C GLY A 173 16.45 -16.30 0.89
N GLU A 174 15.81 -15.51 1.75
CA GLU A 174 15.68 -15.88 3.18
C GLU A 174 14.23 -16.12 3.67
N ALA A 175 13.27 -16.28 2.76
CA ALA A 175 11.98 -16.89 3.09
C ALA A 175 12.12 -18.42 3.22
N GLY A 176 12.95 -18.91 4.17
CA GLY A 176 13.13 -20.36 4.30
C GLY A 176 14.27 -20.90 5.16
N ALA A 177 14.79 -20.19 6.17
CA ALA A 177 15.67 -20.82 7.16
C ALA A 177 14.97 -20.89 8.51
N ARG A 178 14.12 -21.91 8.69
CA ARG A 178 13.77 -22.37 10.05
C ARG A 178 15.07 -22.78 10.75
N PRO A 179 15.28 -22.43 12.03
CA PRO A 179 16.36 -23.03 12.79
C PRO A 179 16.01 -24.50 13.00
N GLU A 180 16.76 -25.41 12.37
CA GLU A 180 16.68 -26.83 12.72
C GLU A 180 17.19 -26.99 14.15
N ALA A 181 16.24 -27.25 15.06
CA ALA A 181 16.55 -27.84 16.35
C ALA A 181 17.23 -29.20 16.10
N GLY A 182 18.40 -29.35 16.72
CA GLY A 182 19.40 -30.30 16.29
C GLY A 182 19.09 -31.78 16.51
N ALA A 183 19.94 -32.59 15.88
CA ALA A 183 20.46 -33.85 16.40
C ALA A 183 21.53 -34.35 15.43
N ASP A 184 22.81 -34.22 15.79
CA ASP A 184 23.70 -35.36 15.59
C ASP A 184 24.76 -35.43 16.69
N VAL A 185 24.87 -36.63 17.23
CA VAL A 185 25.53 -37.04 18.45
C VAL A 185 26.94 -37.51 18.09
N GLY A 186 27.96 -36.78 18.56
CA GLY A 186 29.33 -37.28 18.57
C GLY A 186 29.54 -38.25 19.74
N PRO A 187 30.14 -39.44 19.53
CA PRO A 187 30.38 -40.40 20.60
C PRO A 187 31.73 -40.14 21.28
N GLY A 188 31.81 -40.32 22.59
CA GLY A 188 33.09 -40.66 23.23
C GLY A 188 33.20 -40.36 24.72
N ALA A 189 33.14 -41.44 25.52
CA ALA A 189 33.89 -41.77 26.75
C ALA A 189 34.05 -40.67 27.84
N GLY A 190 33.88 -40.92 29.14
CA GLY A 190 33.71 -42.15 29.90
C GLY A 190 34.06 -41.83 31.38
N ALA A 191 33.49 -42.63 32.28
CA ALA A 191 33.82 -42.78 33.71
C ALA A 191 33.64 -41.57 34.65
N ASP A 192 32.73 -41.69 35.63
CA ASP A 192 33.12 -42.09 36.99
C ASP A 192 31.90 -42.47 37.84
N THR A 193 32.08 -43.48 38.67
CA THR A 193 31.11 -44.18 39.52
C THR A 193 31.34 -43.77 40.98
N GLY A 194 30.28 -43.39 41.72
CA GLY A 194 30.38 -43.27 43.17
C GLY A 194 29.14 -42.70 43.86
N PRO A 195 28.50 -43.39 44.82
CA PRO A 195 27.13 -43.13 45.25
C PRO A 195 27.00 -42.23 46.49
N GLY A 196 25.89 -41.51 46.59
CA GLY A 196 25.50 -40.68 47.74
C GLY A 196 24.01 -40.84 48.06
N GLU A 197 23.73 -41.22 49.29
CA GLU A 197 22.54 -41.92 49.76
C GLU A 197 21.40 -41.00 50.30
N ARG A 198 20.14 -41.35 49.97
CA ARG A 198 18.87 -41.31 50.74
C ARG A 198 18.07 -40.02 51.06
N ALA A 199 16.74 -40.30 51.01
CA ALA A 199 15.60 -39.84 51.81
C ALA A 199 14.92 -38.52 51.42
N GLY A 200 13.58 -38.44 51.31
CA GLY A 200 12.50 -39.40 51.55
C GLY A 200 11.12 -38.75 51.33
N ALA A 201 10.07 -39.58 51.36
CA ALA A 201 8.64 -39.35 51.68
C ALA A 201 7.95 -38.05 51.20
N GLY A 202 6.78 -38.00 50.57
CA GLY A 202 5.60 -38.87 50.47
C GLY A 202 4.41 -37.99 50.00
N PRO A 203 3.24 -38.56 49.64
CA PRO A 203 2.25 -37.92 48.78
C PRO A 203 1.01 -37.35 49.52
N GLY A 204 0.24 -36.48 48.86
CA GLY A 204 -1.18 -36.16 49.15
C GLY A 204 -1.79 -35.53 47.88
N GLU A 205 -2.79 -36.13 47.22
CA GLU A 205 -4.24 -36.11 47.54
C GLU A 205 -4.74 -34.67 47.78
N GLU A 206 -5.81 -34.13 47.19
CA GLU A 206 -7.01 -34.67 46.55
C GLU A 206 -7.71 -33.52 45.76
N ARG A 207 -8.74 -33.87 44.98
CA ARG A 207 -9.45 -33.01 44.00
C ARG A 207 -10.58 -32.13 44.64
N PRO A 208 -11.70 -31.78 43.94
CA PRO A 208 -12.01 -30.41 43.48
C PRO A 208 -13.29 -29.81 44.13
N GLY A 209 -13.47 -28.49 44.04
CA GLY A 209 -14.65 -27.79 44.57
C GLY A 209 -15.37 -26.94 43.52
N VAL A 210 -16.64 -27.29 43.25
CA VAL A 210 -17.60 -26.67 42.33
C VAL A 210 -18.25 -25.40 42.92
N ARG A 211 -18.62 -24.49 42.01
CA ARG A 211 -19.54 -23.32 42.01
C ARG A 211 -20.66 -23.21 43.08
N PRO A 212 -21.27 -22.02 43.28
CA PRO A 212 -22.25 -21.44 42.33
C PRO A 212 -21.72 -20.32 41.42
#